data_AF-A0A2S4XK25-F1
#
_entry.id   AF-A0A2S4XK25-F1
#
_cell.length_a   1.000
_cell.length_b   1.000
_cell.length_c   1.000
_cell.angle_alpha   90.00
_cell.angle_beta   90.00
_cell.angle_gamma   90.00
#
_symmetry.space_group_name_H-M   'P 1'
#
loop_
_entity.id
_entity.type
_entity.pdbx_description
1 polymer ?
#
loop_
_entity_poly.entity_id
_entity_poly.type
_entity_poly.pdbx_seq_one_letter_code
_entity_poly.pdbx_strand_id
1 'polypeptide(L)'
;MSSDPWGRVDETGTVYVRTADGEKVVGSWQAGSPEEALAYFERKYEGLVVEIGLLERRVKTTDLSAKDAMTAIDHLRQQVDEHHAVGDLDALRTRLDALVRTVEARREERKAAKARQTDEARAAKEKLVAEAEELAQSEQWRVAGERLRALVDTWKGLPRLDRKSDDELWHRFSHARSAFSKRRKAHFASLDAQREQARQIKEKLVADAEALSNSTDWGPTAARYRELMQEWKAAGRAQREHEDDLWNRFRGAQDVFFQARSEVFAERDAEQRENLTKKEELAVEAEKLLPVSDLKAARAAFRSINERWEAIGHVPRDARPKIEGRMHAVERAIQEAEEAEWRRTNPEARARAAGLTGQLQDAVDKLQKQIDAARAAGNDAKADKLARELEGRQALLDQAQKGLQEFGG
;
A
#
# COMPACT_ATOMS: atom_id res chain seq x y z
N MET A 1 32.82 36.81 106.89
CA MET A 1 32.05 36.73 105.63
C MET A 1 32.98 36.18 104.56
N SER A 2 32.61 35.06 103.93
CA SER A 2 33.33 34.58 102.75
C SER A 2 32.62 35.17 101.52
N SER A 3 33.35 35.94 100.72
CA SER A 3 32.83 36.56 99.50
C SER A 3 33.43 35.87 98.30
N ASP A 4 32.61 35.08 97.62
CA ASP A 4 32.91 34.63 96.27
C ASP A 4 32.59 35.79 95.30
N PRO A 5 33.28 35.94 94.14
CA PRO A 5 32.88 36.88 93.10
C PRO A 5 31.38 36.81 92.74
N TRP A 6 30.77 35.62 92.82
CA TRP A 6 29.39 35.38 92.39
C TRP A 6 28.38 35.17 93.53
N GLY A 7 28.82 35.06 94.78
CA GLY A 7 27.90 34.86 95.89
C GLY A 7 28.44 35.23 97.27
N ARG A 8 27.51 35.45 98.20
CA ARG A 8 27.83 35.72 99.61
C ARG A 8 26.88 34.99 100.54
N VAL A 9 27.36 34.68 101.74
CA VAL A 9 26.53 34.16 102.84
C VAL A 9 26.49 35.21 103.95
N ASP A 10 25.30 35.54 104.43
CA ASP A 10 25.13 36.46 105.55
C ASP A 10 25.31 35.78 106.92
N GLU A 11 25.26 36.56 107.99
CA GLU A 11 25.43 36.08 109.38
C GLU A 11 24.30 35.15 109.85
N THR A 12 23.18 35.10 109.12
CA THR A 12 22.03 34.23 109.39
C THR A 12 22.09 32.91 108.61
N GLY A 13 23.13 32.70 107.79
CA GLY A 13 23.29 31.53 106.93
C GLY A 13 22.50 31.61 105.63
N THR A 14 21.99 32.78 105.25
CA THR A 14 21.31 32.98 103.96
C THR A 14 22.32 33.21 102.85
N VAL A 15 22.21 32.44 101.77
CA VAL A 15 23.08 32.51 100.60
C VAL A 15 22.46 33.39 99.53
N TYR A 16 23.26 34.31 98.99
CA TYR A 16 22.90 35.22 97.91
C TYR A 16 23.77 34.98 96.69
N VAL A 17 23.18 35.07 95.49
CA VAL A 17 23.87 35.11 94.21
C VAL A 17 23.85 36.54 93.68
N ARG A 18 24.96 36.98 93.11
CA ARG A 18 25.07 38.26 92.40
C ARG A 18 24.73 38.05 90.94
N THR A 19 23.64 38.65 90.47
CA THR A 19 23.28 38.72 89.05
C THR A 19 23.36 40.16 88.55
N ALA A 20 23.25 40.37 87.23
CA ALA A 20 23.24 41.72 86.65
C ALA A 20 22.12 42.63 87.21
N ASP A 21 21.00 42.02 87.66
CA ASP A 21 19.85 42.71 88.25
C ASP A 21 19.95 42.95 89.77
N GLY A 22 21.08 42.59 90.39
CA GLY A 22 21.32 42.73 91.83
C GLY A 22 21.50 41.40 92.57
N GLU A 23 21.55 41.46 93.91
CA GLU A 23 21.68 40.27 94.75
C GLU A 23 20.33 39.58 94.96
N LYS A 24 20.27 38.27 94.68
CA LYS A 24 19.07 37.45 94.91
C LYS A 24 19.34 36.35 95.92
N VAL A 25 18.33 36.02 96.72
CA VAL A 25 18.40 34.93 97.70
C VAL A 25 18.31 33.59 96.97
N VAL A 26 19.30 32.73 97.22
CA VAL A 26 19.45 31.40 96.61
C VAL A 26 18.84 30.31 97.50
N GLY A 27 18.99 30.48 98.82
CA GLY A 27 18.53 29.57 99.85
C GLY A 27 19.17 29.88 101.21
N SER A 28 18.83 29.10 102.24
CA SER A 28 19.43 29.19 103.58
C SER A 28 20.15 27.89 103.94
N TRP A 29 21.26 28.01 104.65
CA TRP A 29 22.11 26.89 105.08
C TRP A 29 22.31 26.94 106.60
N GLN A 30 21.61 26.06 107.32
CA GLN A 30 21.57 26.09 108.79
C GLN A 30 22.56 25.12 109.47
N ALA A 31 23.30 24.30 108.71
CA ALA A 31 24.20 23.28 109.27
C ALA A 31 25.52 23.22 108.49
N GLY A 32 26.55 23.92 108.98
CA GLY A 32 27.91 23.92 108.42
C GLY A 32 28.54 25.31 108.37
N SER A 33 29.74 25.40 107.78
CA SER A 33 30.44 26.67 107.56
C SER A 33 29.88 27.44 106.35
N PRO A 34 30.00 28.77 106.31
CA PRO A 34 29.61 29.59 105.15
C PRO A 34 30.30 29.19 103.83
N GLU A 35 31.52 28.66 103.89
CA GLU A 35 32.26 28.17 102.73
C GLU A 35 31.67 26.87 102.17
N GLU A 36 31.24 25.95 103.03
CA GLU A 36 30.54 24.72 102.62
C GLU A 36 29.19 25.01 101.97
N ALA A 37 28.49 26.07 102.43
CA ALA A 37 27.24 26.52 101.82
C ALA A 37 27.47 27.03 100.39
N LEU A 38 28.47 27.89 100.16
CA LEU A 38 28.83 28.37 98.82
C LEU A 38 29.23 27.21 97.91
N ALA A 39 30.10 26.31 98.37
CA ALA A 39 30.53 25.15 97.59
C ALA A 39 29.38 24.16 97.25
N TYR A 40 28.30 24.13 98.03
CA TYR A 40 27.10 23.36 97.70
C TYR A 40 26.32 24.00 96.54
N PHE A 41 26.10 25.31 96.57
CA PHE A 41 25.38 26.03 95.52
C PHE A 41 26.21 26.23 94.24
N GLU A 42 27.53 26.25 94.35
CA GLU A 42 28.47 26.24 93.22
C GLU A 42 28.47 24.88 92.50
N ARG A 43 28.41 23.75 93.23
CA ARG A 43 28.21 22.42 92.62
C ARG A 43 26.88 22.31 91.86
N LYS A 44 25.83 23.00 92.32
CA LYS A 44 24.56 23.09 91.56
C LYS A 44 24.73 23.88 90.26
N TYR A 45 25.53 24.94 90.27
CA TYR A 45 25.89 25.68 89.06
C TYR A 45 26.65 24.80 88.07
N GLU A 46 27.67 24.07 88.53
CA GLU A 46 28.42 23.11 87.70
C GLU A 46 27.51 22.03 87.09
N GLY A 47 26.52 21.55 87.85
CA GLY A 47 25.49 20.64 87.35
C GLY A 47 24.72 21.21 86.16
N LEU A 48 24.24 22.46 86.28
CA LEU A 48 23.55 23.15 85.18
C LEU A 48 24.47 23.37 83.97
N VAL A 49 25.74 23.70 84.17
CA VAL A 49 26.74 23.83 83.10
C VAL A 49 26.86 22.52 82.32
N VAL A 50 26.92 21.38 83.02
CA VAL A 50 27.01 20.05 82.39
C VAL A 50 25.73 19.71 81.65
N GLU A 51 24.55 19.92 82.24
CA GLU A 51 23.27 19.62 81.60
C GLU A 51 23.06 20.45 80.32
N ILE A 52 23.39 21.74 80.35
CA ILE A 52 23.37 22.62 79.17
C ILE A 52 24.36 22.12 78.12
N GLY A 53 25.59 21.78 78.50
CA GLY A 53 26.59 21.23 77.57
C GLY A 53 26.17 19.90 76.93
N LEU A 54 25.50 19.03 77.69
CA LEU A 54 24.94 17.77 77.18
C LEU A 54 23.81 18.04 76.18
N LEU A 55 22.91 18.99 76.48
CA LEU A 55 21.83 19.36 75.57
C LEU A 55 22.38 20.02 74.30
N GLU A 56 23.36 20.91 74.39
CA GLU A 56 24.04 21.50 73.23
C GLU A 56 24.65 20.42 72.33
N ARG A 57 25.35 19.44 72.93
CA ARG A 57 25.93 18.31 72.18
C ARG A 57 24.85 17.47 71.55
N ARG A 58 23.77 17.17 72.27
CA ARG A 58 22.63 16.38 71.78
C ARG A 58 21.95 17.09 70.60
N VAL A 59 21.65 18.38 70.74
CA VAL A 59 21.10 19.22 69.67
C VAL A 59 22.00 19.22 68.45
N LYS A 60 23.33 19.20 68.59
CA LYS A 60 24.27 19.17 67.45
C LYS A 60 24.41 17.79 66.80
N THR A 61 24.49 16.73 67.59
CA THR A 61 24.95 15.41 67.14
C THR A 61 23.84 14.38 66.94
N THR A 62 22.64 14.61 67.50
CA THR A 62 21.52 13.66 67.38
C THR A 62 20.37 14.23 66.56
N ASP A 63 19.38 13.39 66.30
CA ASP A 63 18.13 13.68 65.59
C ASP A 63 17.04 14.29 66.50
N LEU A 64 17.43 14.87 67.64
CA LEU A 64 16.50 15.46 68.61
C LEU A 64 15.51 16.39 67.89
N SER A 65 14.21 16.21 68.17
CA SER A 65 13.18 17.03 67.55
C SER A 65 13.28 18.48 68.07
N ALA A 66 12.94 19.46 67.24
CA ALA A 66 12.97 20.86 67.66
C ALA A 66 12.03 21.11 68.84
N LYS A 67 10.91 20.37 68.91
CA LYS A 67 9.95 20.46 70.01
C LYS A 67 10.57 19.99 71.32
N ASP A 68 11.19 18.80 71.33
CA ASP A 68 11.78 18.23 72.53
C ASP A 68 13.01 19.02 72.99
N ALA A 69 13.79 19.55 72.04
CA ALA A 69 14.90 20.45 72.33
C ALA A 69 14.41 21.74 73.01
N MET A 70 13.34 22.36 72.51
CA MET A 70 12.76 23.56 73.14
C MET A 70 12.22 23.26 74.53
N THR A 71 11.51 22.16 74.75
CA THR A 71 11.04 21.76 76.09
C THR A 71 12.19 21.55 77.07
N ALA A 72 13.30 20.95 76.64
CA ALA A 72 14.47 20.78 77.49
C ALA A 72 15.17 22.13 77.79
N ILE A 73 15.22 23.04 76.82
CA ILE A 73 15.74 24.40 77.02
C ILE A 73 14.87 25.16 78.03
N ASP A 74 13.54 25.09 77.91
CA ASP A 74 12.60 25.79 78.80
C ASP A 74 12.73 25.29 80.24
N HIS A 75 12.91 23.98 80.43
CA HIS A 75 13.16 23.41 81.76
C HIS A 75 14.48 23.90 82.36
N LEU A 76 15.56 23.89 81.59
CA LEU A 76 16.87 24.41 82.04
C LEU A 76 16.82 25.91 82.34
N ARG A 77 16.07 26.69 81.55
CA ARG A 77 15.83 28.11 81.81
C ARG A 77 15.12 28.32 83.14
N GLN A 78 14.05 27.55 83.39
CA GLN A 78 13.33 27.61 84.65
C GLN A 78 14.27 27.32 85.83
N GLN A 79 15.11 26.28 85.73
CA GLN A 79 16.09 25.96 86.79
C GLN A 79 17.14 27.07 87.00
N VAL A 80 17.57 27.76 85.95
CA VAL A 80 18.46 28.93 86.05
C VAL A 80 17.73 30.14 86.66
N ASP A 81 16.46 30.35 86.31
CA ASP A 81 15.63 31.47 86.77
C ASP A 81 15.05 31.27 88.19
N GLU A 82 15.08 30.06 88.73
CA GLU A 82 14.79 29.79 90.14
C GLU A 82 15.95 30.21 91.07
N HIS A 83 17.10 30.61 90.52
CA HIS A 83 18.28 31.14 91.23
C HIS A 83 18.78 30.25 92.37
N HIS A 84 18.66 28.92 92.27
CA HIS A 84 19.11 27.96 93.29
C HIS A 84 20.58 27.52 93.16
N ALA A 85 21.42 28.34 92.52
CA ALA A 85 22.84 28.10 92.34
C ALA A 85 23.65 29.41 92.45
N VAL A 86 24.93 29.30 92.81
CA VAL A 86 25.87 30.43 92.90
C VAL A 86 26.90 30.29 91.78
N GLY A 87 26.95 31.26 90.87
CA GLY A 87 27.82 31.28 89.69
C GLY A 87 27.34 32.29 88.64
N ASP A 88 27.95 32.29 87.47
CA ASP A 88 27.57 33.18 86.36
C ASP A 88 26.30 32.67 85.65
N LEU A 89 25.14 32.96 86.25
CA LEU A 89 23.82 32.57 85.73
C LEU A 89 23.47 33.31 84.43
N ASP A 90 23.99 34.52 84.24
CA ASP A 90 23.74 35.33 83.04
C ASP A 90 24.47 34.76 81.82
N ALA A 91 25.66 34.18 82.01
CA ALA A 91 26.32 33.38 80.98
C ALA A 91 25.53 32.11 80.62
N LEU A 92 24.92 31.43 81.59
CA LEU A 92 24.05 30.26 81.32
C LEU A 92 22.80 30.66 80.53
N ARG A 93 22.15 31.77 80.88
CA ARG A 93 21.03 32.35 80.10
C ARG A 93 21.44 32.65 78.66
N THR A 94 22.59 33.29 78.47
CA THR A 94 23.14 33.59 77.14
C THR A 94 23.39 32.32 76.32
N ARG A 95 23.91 31.25 76.95
CA ARG A 95 24.08 29.94 76.27
C ARG A 95 22.75 29.32 75.87
N LEU A 96 21.75 29.36 76.76
CA LEU A 96 20.39 28.87 76.45
C LEU A 96 19.73 29.70 75.34
N ASP A 97 19.93 31.03 75.27
CA ASP A 97 19.48 31.89 74.17
C ASP A 97 20.13 31.51 72.84
N ALA A 98 21.45 31.29 72.84
CA ALA A 98 22.16 30.83 71.65
C ALA A 98 21.68 29.44 71.19
N LEU A 99 21.34 28.56 72.13
CA LEU A 99 20.81 27.24 71.83
C LEU A 99 19.40 27.30 71.22
N VAL A 100 18.51 28.18 71.70
CA VAL A 100 17.21 28.45 71.07
C VAL A 100 17.40 28.84 69.60
N ARG A 101 18.25 29.83 69.33
CA ARG A 101 18.53 30.29 67.95
C ARG A 101 19.03 29.15 67.06
N THR A 102 19.87 28.27 67.61
CA THR A 102 20.39 27.10 66.89
C THR A 102 19.28 26.09 66.55
N VAL A 103 18.38 25.82 67.49
CA VAL A 103 17.24 24.90 67.30
C VAL A 103 16.26 25.46 66.27
N GLU A 104 15.95 26.75 66.34
CA GLU A 104 15.08 27.43 65.37
C GLU A 104 15.67 27.45 63.96
N ALA A 105 16.97 27.76 63.81
CA ALA A 105 17.66 27.71 62.53
C ALA A 105 17.59 26.30 61.91
N ARG A 106 17.88 25.25 62.69
CA ARG A 106 17.75 23.84 62.24
C ARG A 106 16.33 23.47 61.84
N ARG A 107 15.32 23.98 62.55
CA ARG A 107 13.90 23.74 62.23
C ARG A 107 13.56 24.34 60.87
N GLU A 108 13.94 25.58 60.61
CA GLU A 108 13.67 26.24 59.33
C GLU A 108 14.47 25.61 58.19
N GLU A 109 15.73 25.22 58.41
CA GLU A 109 16.52 24.46 57.42
C GLU A 109 15.86 23.12 57.06
N ARG A 110 15.42 22.33 58.05
CA ARG A 110 14.72 21.05 57.82
C ARG A 110 13.39 21.27 57.09
N LYS A 111 12.64 22.30 57.46
CA LYS A 111 11.38 22.67 56.80
C LYS A 111 11.61 23.08 55.35
N ALA A 112 12.62 23.91 55.08
CA ALA A 112 13.01 24.32 53.73
C ALA A 112 13.54 23.15 52.89
N ALA A 113 14.31 22.23 53.48
CA ALA A 113 14.77 21.02 52.81
C ALA A 113 13.61 20.09 52.45
N LYS A 114 12.66 19.87 53.37
CA LYS A 114 11.45 19.08 53.09
C LYS A 114 10.57 19.72 52.02
N ALA A 115 10.40 21.04 52.06
CA ALA A 115 9.65 21.78 51.05
C ALA A 115 10.29 21.61 49.67
N ARG A 116 11.61 21.84 49.55
CA ARG A 116 12.38 21.60 48.32
C ARG A 116 12.24 20.18 47.80
N GLN A 117 12.41 19.17 48.65
CA GLN A 117 12.24 17.77 48.26
C GLN A 117 10.82 17.46 47.75
N THR A 118 9.80 18.06 48.37
CA THR A 118 8.41 17.91 47.94
C THR A 118 8.16 18.58 46.59
N ASP A 119 8.69 19.79 46.38
CA ASP A 119 8.56 20.53 45.12
C ASP A 119 9.31 19.83 43.98
N GLU A 120 10.51 19.31 44.24
CA GLU A 120 11.29 18.52 43.28
C GLU A 120 10.56 17.22 42.91
N ALA A 121 10.00 16.51 43.90
CA ALA A 121 9.23 15.30 43.66
C ALA A 121 7.95 15.59 42.86
N ARG A 122 7.28 16.72 43.13
CA ARG A 122 6.10 17.17 42.38
C ARG A 122 6.49 17.49 40.94
N ALA A 123 7.51 18.31 40.72
CA ALA A 123 7.98 18.66 39.38
C ALA A 123 8.44 17.44 38.57
N ALA A 124 9.10 16.47 39.21
CA ALA A 124 9.47 15.22 38.58
C ALA A 124 8.23 14.40 38.17
N LYS A 125 7.24 14.26 39.05
CA LYS A 125 5.98 13.57 38.73
C LYS A 125 5.19 14.27 37.63
N GLU A 126 5.09 15.59 37.67
CA GLU A 126 4.44 16.39 36.62
C GLU A 126 5.09 16.20 35.25
N LYS A 127 6.44 16.16 35.19
CA LYS A 127 7.17 15.83 33.95
C LYS A 127 6.82 14.43 33.43
N LEU A 128 6.74 13.42 34.29
CA LEU A 128 6.34 12.07 33.90
C LEU A 128 4.90 12.03 33.37
N VAL A 129 3.98 12.79 33.99
CA VAL A 129 2.60 12.88 33.53
C VAL A 129 2.52 13.55 32.16
N ALA A 130 3.20 14.69 31.98
CA ALA A 130 3.22 15.41 30.71
C ALA A 130 3.78 14.54 29.58
N GLU A 131 4.88 13.83 29.84
CA GLU A 131 5.47 12.90 28.88
C GLU A 131 4.51 11.74 28.55
N ALA A 132 3.81 11.18 29.53
CA ALA A 132 2.82 10.14 29.29
C ALA A 132 1.62 10.64 28.47
N GLU A 133 1.16 11.88 28.70
CA GLU A 133 0.10 12.54 27.95
C GLU A 133 0.50 12.76 26.48
N GLU A 134 1.75 13.14 26.21
CA GLU A 134 2.30 13.26 24.85
C GLU A 134 2.39 11.88 24.17
N LEU A 135 2.99 10.90 24.84
CA LEU A 135 3.13 9.54 24.33
C LEU A 135 1.77 8.88 24.05
N ALA A 136 0.71 9.27 24.76
CA ALA A 136 -0.63 8.77 24.51
C ALA A 136 -1.15 9.10 23.11
N GLN A 137 -0.67 10.20 22.51
CA GLN A 137 -1.02 10.62 21.15
C GLN A 137 -0.09 10.04 20.08
N SER A 138 1.07 9.50 20.45
CA SER A 138 2.07 8.98 19.50
C SER A 138 1.58 7.75 18.73
N GLU A 139 1.77 7.72 17.42
CA GLU A 139 1.51 6.55 16.57
C GLU A 139 2.67 5.54 16.56
N GLN A 140 3.78 5.85 17.25
CA GLN A 140 4.90 4.94 17.41
C GLN A 140 4.60 3.87 18.47
N TRP A 141 3.68 2.96 18.15
CA TRP A 141 3.05 2.02 19.09
C TRP A 141 4.01 1.20 19.94
N ARG A 142 5.14 0.77 19.36
CA ARG A 142 6.15 -0.02 20.06
C ARG A 142 6.96 0.83 21.03
N VAL A 143 7.62 1.86 20.50
CA VAL A 143 8.52 2.75 21.27
C VAL A 143 7.76 3.46 22.37
N ALA A 144 6.59 4.05 22.06
CA ALA A 144 5.77 4.74 23.04
C ALA A 144 5.24 3.78 24.12
N GLY A 145 4.89 2.54 23.73
CA GLY A 145 4.44 1.51 24.67
C GLY A 145 5.55 0.95 25.58
N GLU A 146 6.80 0.91 25.11
CA GLU A 146 7.98 0.60 25.94
C GLU A 146 8.29 1.76 26.88
N ARG A 147 8.26 2.99 26.39
CA ARG A 147 8.50 4.19 27.20
C ARG A 147 7.47 4.38 28.31
N LEU A 148 6.17 4.24 28.01
CA LEU A 148 5.09 4.29 29.00
C LEU A 148 5.26 3.24 30.12
N ARG A 149 5.83 2.06 29.82
CA ARG A 149 6.17 1.06 30.85
C ARG A 149 7.31 1.55 31.73
N ALA A 150 8.38 2.07 31.15
CA ALA A 150 9.52 2.61 31.90
C ALA A 150 9.13 3.80 32.80
N LEU A 151 8.17 4.64 32.37
CA LEU A 151 7.66 5.74 33.21
C LEU A 151 6.96 5.24 34.48
N VAL A 152 6.30 4.09 34.45
CA VAL A 152 5.69 3.48 35.66
C VAL A 152 6.75 3.12 36.69
N ASP A 153 7.88 2.56 36.23
CA ASP A 153 8.96 2.18 37.13
C ASP A 153 9.67 3.41 37.69
N THR A 154 9.84 4.45 36.86
CA THR A 154 10.35 5.76 37.30
C THR A 154 9.44 6.40 38.34
N TRP A 155 8.12 6.37 38.13
CA TRP A 155 7.12 6.89 39.07
C TRP A 155 7.22 6.22 40.45
N LYS A 156 7.37 4.89 40.50
CA LYS A 156 7.48 4.13 41.75
C LYS A 156 8.74 4.48 42.56
N GLY A 157 9.80 4.92 41.90
CA GLY A 157 11.05 5.34 42.54
C GLY A 157 11.01 6.76 43.11
N LEU A 158 10.03 7.59 42.74
CA LEU A 158 9.94 8.96 43.22
C LEU A 158 9.33 9.06 44.63
N PRO A 159 9.75 10.05 45.44
CA PRO A 159 9.14 10.31 46.74
C PRO A 159 7.63 10.52 46.66
N ARG A 160 6.90 10.05 47.68
CA ARG A 160 5.45 10.24 47.77
C ARG A 160 5.13 11.68 48.17
N LEU A 161 4.14 12.26 47.51
CA LEU A 161 3.58 13.56 47.86
C LEU A 161 2.50 13.40 48.94
N ASP A 162 1.82 14.49 49.29
CA ASP A 162 0.55 14.40 49.98
C ASP A 162 -0.45 13.60 49.14
N ARG A 163 -1.37 12.91 49.83
CA ARG A 163 -2.31 11.98 49.20
C ARG A 163 -3.09 12.61 48.04
N LYS A 164 -3.54 13.86 48.20
CA LYS A 164 -4.37 14.53 47.20
C LYS A 164 -3.59 14.79 45.91
N SER A 165 -2.41 15.39 46.02
CA SER A 165 -1.55 15.67 44.85
C SER A 165 -1.10 14.39 44.16
N ASP A 166 -0.76 13.35 44.93
CA ASP A 166 -0.30 12.07 44.39
C ASP A 166 -1.42 11.35 43.62
N ASP A 167 -2.63 11.30 44.19
CA ASP A 167 -3.81 10.69 43.57
C ASP A 167 -4.20 11.39 42.26
N GLU A 168 -4.14 12.73 42.23
CA GLU A 168 -4.46 13.52 41.03
C GLU A 168 -3.48 13.24 39.88
N LEU A 169 -2.18 13.35 40.15
CA LEU A 169 -1.15 13.10 39.14
C LEU A 169 -1.15 11.63 38.69
N TRP A 170 -1.37 10.69 39.61
CA TRP A 170 -1.51 9.27 39.27
C TRP A 170 -2.73 9.01 38.38
N HIS A 171 -3.88 9.64 38.67
CA HIS A 171 -5.06 9.50 37.84
C HIS A 171 -4.81 9.98 36.41
N ARG A 172 -4.20 11.16 36.23
CA ARG A 172 -3.80 11.68 34.91
C ARG A 172 -2.85 10.73 34.17
N PHE A 173 -1.81 10.27 34.85
CA PHE A 173 -0.83 9.34 34.29
C PHE A 173 -1.48 8.00 33.86
N SER A 174 -2.30 7.41 34.72
CA SER A 174 -3.01 6.16 34.44
C SER A 174 -4.02 6.32 33.29
N HIS A 175 -4.70 7.47 33.22
CA HIS A 175 -5.62 7.79 32.14
C HIS A 175 -4.89 7.87 30.79
N ALA A 176 -3.77 8.61 30.71
CA ALA A 176 -2.96 8.71 29.50
C ALA A 176 -2.50 7.32 28.99
N ARG A 177 -1.99 6.48 29.90
CA ARG A 177 -1.58 5.10 29.58
C ARG A 177 -2.74 4.23 29.09
N SER A 178 -3.91 4.35 29.74
CA SER A 178 -5.11 3.59 29.37
C SER A 178 -5.65 4.02 28.01
N ALA A 179 -5.65 5.33 27.73
CA ALA A 179 -6.03 5.90 26.44
C ALA A 179 -5.11 5.39 25.31
N PHE A 180 -3.79 5.40 25.53
CA PHE A 180 -2.82 4.82 24.59
C PHE A 180 -3.11 3.35 24.30
N SER A 181 -3.27 2.53 25.35
CA SER A 181 -3.53 1.10 25.19
C SER A 181 -4.83 0.82 24.44
N LYS A 182 -5.89 1.60 24.71
CA LYS A 182 -7.17 1.50 24.00
C LYS A 182 -7.00 1.84 22.52
N ARG A 183 -6.32 2.94 22.20
CA ARG A 183 -6.09 3.38 20.81
C ARG A 183 -5.22 2.38 20.05
N ARG A 184 -4.15 1.86 20.67
CA ARG A 184 -3.29 0.83 20.10
C ARG A 184 -4.11 -0.42 19.75
N LYS A 185 -4.91 -0.91 20.70
CA LYS A 185 -5.77 -2.09 20.48
C LYS A 185 -6.75 -1.86 19.35
N ALA A 186 -7.40 -0.71 19.31
CA ALA A 186 -8.36 -0.36 18.25
C ALA A 186 -7.69 -0.28 16.87
N HIS A 187 -6.49 0.32 16.78
CA HIS A 187 -5.73 0.43 15.53
C HIS A 187 -5.38 -0.95 14.95
N PHE A 188 -4.78 -1.84 15.76
CA PHE A 188 -4.44 -3.18 15.28
C PHE A 188 -5.66 -4.04 14.99
N ALA A 189 -6.72 -3.95 15.80
CA ALA A 189 -7.98 -4.63 15.50
C ALA A 189 -8.60 -4.16 14.16
N SER A 190 -8.52 -2.87 13.85
CA SER A 190 -8.98 -2.34 12.56
C SER A 190 -8.14 -2.83 11.40
N LEU A 191 -6.81 -2.90 11.55
CA LEU A 191 -5.92 -3.42 10.51
C LEU A 191 -6.17 -4.91 10.27
N ASP A 192 -6.39 -5.68 11.34
CA ASP A 192 -6.69 -7.11 11.24
C ASP A 192 -8.05 -7.35 10.58
N ALA A 193 -9.07 -6.55 10.94
CA ALA A 193 -10.38 -6.61 10.29
C ALA A 193 -10.31 -6.26 8.78
N GLN A 194 -9.54 -5.24 8.40
CA GLN A 194 -9.32 -4.90 6.99
C GLN A 194 -8.63 -6.02 6.21
N ARG A 195 -7.60 -6.65 6.80
CA ARG A 195 -6.89 -7.79 6.20
C ARG A 195 -7.79 -9.01 6.07
N GLU A 196 -8.63 -9.27 7.06
CA GLU A 196 -9.60 -10.36 7.03
C GLU A 196 -10.67 -10.13 5.96
N GLN A 197 -11.18 -8.90 5.83
CA GLN A 197 -12.09 -8.56 4.74
C GLN A 197 -11.43 -8.74 3.36
N ALA A 198 -10.17 -8.31 3.21
CA ALA A 198 -9.40 -8.52 1.98
C ALA A 198 -9.23 -10.03 1.67
N ARG A 199 -8.94 -10.84 2.70
CA ARG A 199 -8.83 -12.30 2.59
C ARG A 199 -10.14 -12.91 2.07
N GLN A 200 -11.27 -12.57 2.68
CA GLN A 200 -12.59 -13.10 2.28
C GLN A 200 -12.99 -12.69 0.86
N ILE A 201 -12.68 -11.46 0.44
CA ILE A 201 -12.91 -11.03 -0.95
C ILE A 201 -12.06 -11.88 -1.89
N LYS A 202 -10.76 -12.03 -1.60
CA LYS A 202 -9.84 -12.82 -2.44
C LYS A 202 -10.19 -14.30 -2.49
N GLU A 203 -10.67 -14.89 -1.40
CA GLU A 203 -11.19 -16.27 -1.39
C GLU A 203 -12.33 -16.46 -2.38
N LYS A 204 -13.26 -15.50 -2.45
CA LYS A 204 -14.36 -15.53 -3.43
C LYS A 204 -13.83 -15.40 -4.86
N LEU A 205 -12.89 -14.48 -5.09
CA LEU A 205 -12.27 -14.31 -6.41
C LEU A 205 -11.50 -15.56 -6.87
N VAL A 206 -10.84 -16.25 -5.95
CA VAL A 206 -10.18 -17.53 -6.21
C VAL A 206 -11.20 -18.60 -6.56
N ALA A 207 -12.29 -18.72 -5.80
CA ALA A 207 -13.34 -19.70 -6.08
C ALA A 207 -14.00 -19.44 -7.46
N ASP A 208 -14.27 -18.18 -7.80
CA ASP A 208 -14.76 -17.79 -9.12
C ASP A 208 -13.77 -18.15 -10.23
N ALA A 209 -12.47 -17.89 -10.04
CA ALA A 209 -11.42 -18.27 -10.98
C ALA A 209 -11.33 -19.80 -11.15
N GLU A 210 -11.32 -20.56 -10.04
CA GLU A 210 -11.28 -22.02 -10.04
C GLU A 210 -12.49 -22.60 -10.80
N ALA A 211 -13.69 -22.04 -10.63
CA ALA A 211 -14.88 -22.46 -11.36
C ALA A 211 -14.79 -22.22 -12.88
N LEU A 212 -14.04 -21.21 -13.31
CA LEU A 212 -13.85 -20.84 -14.72
C LEU A 212 -12.67 -21.56 -15.40
N SER A 213 -11.81 -22.24 -14.64
CA SER A 213 -10.57 -22.86 -15.12
C SER A 213 -10.75 -23.82 -16.31
N ASN A 214 -11.85 -24.57 -16.33
CA ASN A 214 -12.15 -25.56 -17.38
C ASN A 214 -13.20 -25.08 -18.40
N SER A 215 -13.55 -23.79 -18.38
CA SER A 215 -14.51 -23.23 -19.34
C SER A 215 -13.94 -23.21 -20.76
N THR A 216 -14.73 -23.63 -21.73
CA THR A 216 -14.40 -23.55 -23.17
C THR A 216 -15.00 -22.32 -23.84
N ASP A 217 -15.74 -21.50 -23.10
CA ASP A 217 -16.27 -20.22 -23.59
C ASP A 217 -15.19 -19.13 -23.54
N TRP A 218 -14.25 -19.23 -24.49
CA TRP A 218 -12.96 -18.54 -24.45
C TRP A 218 -13.06 -17.01 -24.34
N GLY A 219 -14.02 -16.39 -25.04
CA GLY A 219 -14.16 -14.93 -25.10
C GLY A 219 -14.67 -14.32 -23.79
N PRO A 220 -15.90 -14.67 -23.37
CA PRO A 220 -16.50 -14.26 -22.11
C PRO A 220 -15.65 -14.64 -20.89
N THR A 221 -15.11 -15.86 -20.85
CA THR A 221 -14.28 -16.29 -19.71
C THR A 221 -12.99 -15.48 -19.61
N ALA A 222 -12.32 -15.19 -20.74
CA ALA A 222 -11.14 -14.33 -20.73
C ALA A 222 -11.47 -12.89 -20.29
N ALA A 223 -12.67 -12.38 -20.60
CA ALA A 223 -13.13 -11.09 -20.07
C ALA A 223 -13.34 -11.14 -18.56
N ARG A 224 -14.00 -12.19 -18.04
CA ARG A 224 -14.21 -12.37 -16.60
C ARG A 224 -12.90 -12.48 -15.83
N TYR A 225 -11.89 -13.20 -16.34
CA TYR A 225 -10.56 -13.23 -15.71
C TYR A 225 -9.90 -11.85 -15.61
N ARG A 226 -10.12 -10.95 -16.58
CA ARG A 226 -9.61 -9.57 -16.48
C ARG A 226 -10.33 -8.79 -15.37
N GLU A 227 -11.64 -8.95 -15.25
CA GLU A 227 -12.43 -8.33 -14.18
C GLU A 227 -11.99 -8.84 -12.80
N LEU A 228 -11.87 -10.15 -12.64
CA LEU A 228 -11.39 -10.78 -11.41
C LEU A 228 -10.00 -10.24 -11.00
N MET A 229 -9.10 -10.02 -11.95
CA MET A 229 -7.78 -9.42 -11.67
C MET A 229 -7.89 -7.95 -11.23
N GLN A 230 -8.87 -7.19 -11.72
CA GLN A 230 -9.11 -5.82 -11.24
C GLN A 230 -9.71 -5.83 -9.83
N GLU A 231 -10.71 -6.69 -9.59
CA GLU A 231 -11.30 -6.90 -8.27
C GLU A 231 -10.23 -7.35 -7.25
N TRP A 232 -9.32 -8.23 -7.65
CA TRP A 232 -8.18 -8.68 -6.84
C TRP A 232 -7.27 -7.53 -6.42
N LYS A 233 -6.92 -6.64 -7.37
CA LYS A 233 -6.10 -5.45 -7.08
C LYS A 233 -6.84 -4.47 -6.16
N ALA A 234 -8.15 -4.36 -6.30
CA ALA A 234 -8.98 -3.49 -5.47
C ALA A 234 -9.23 -4.02 -4.05
N ALA A 235 -9.18 -5.35 -3.84
CA ALA A 235 -9.51 -6.00 -2.58
C ALA A 235 -8.54 -5.68 -1.41
N GLY A 236 -7.39 -5.05 -1.67
CA GLY A 236 -6.38 -4.76 -0.65
C GLY A 236 -5.44 -5.95 -0.42
N ARG A 237 -4.84 -6.06 0.77
CA ARG A 237 -3.90 -7.15 1.12
C ARG A 237 -4.38 -7.93 2.32
N ALA A 238 -4.36 -9.25 2.21
CA ALA A 238 -4.57 -10.15 3.33
C ALA A 238 -3.30 -10.26 4.19
N GLN A 239 -3.35 -11.07 5.25
CA GLN A 239 -2.12 -11.47 5.93
C GLN A 239 -1.20 -12.23 4.97
N ARG A 240 0.12 -12.05 5.14
CA ARG A 240 1.14 -12.56 4.21
C ARG A 240 0.97 -14.05 3.89
N GLU A 241 0.72 -14.86 4.90
CA GLU A 241 0.55 -16.31 4.76
C GLU A 241 -0.64 -16.68 3.84
N HIS A 242 -1.76 -15.98 3.96
CA HIS A 242 -2.93 -16.20 3.11
C HIS A 242 -2.80 -15.56 1.73
N GLU A 243 -2.12 -14.41 1.64
CA GLU A 243 -1.95 -13.68 0.38
C GLU A 243 -1.22 -14.52 -0.67
N ASP A 244 -0.13 -15.19 -0.26
CA ASP A 244 0.69 -16.00 -1.16
C ASP A 244 -0.08 -17.25 -1.64
N ASP A 245 -0.79 -17.94 -0.73
CA ASP A 245 -1.63 -19.10 -1.07
C ASP A 245 -2.75 -18.75 -2.06
N LEU A 246 -3.53 -17.70 -1.74
CA LEU A 246 -4.64 -17.26 -2.57
C LEU A 246 -4.15 -16.83 -3.96
N TRP A 247 -3.00 -16.15 -4.04
CA TRP A 247 -2.44 -15.73 -5.32
C TRP A 247 -2.03 -16.91 -6.19
N ASN A 248 -1.37 -17.92 -5.59
CA ASN A 248 -0.96 -19.12 -6.30
C ASN A 248 -2.17 -19.89 -6.85
N ARG A 249 -3.24 -20.00 -6.06
CA ARG A 249 -4.49 -20.63 -6.50
C ARG A 249 -5.18 -19.86 -7.62
N PHE A 250 -5.32 -18.54 -7.47
CA PHE A 250 -5.88 -17.67 -8.51
C PHE A 250 -5.12 -17.80 -9.83
N ARG A 251 -3.79 -17.74 -9.77
CA ARG A 251 -2.92 -17.83 -10.94
C ARG A 251 -2.95 -19.24 -11.55
N GLY A 252 -2.93 -20.28 -10.72
CA GLY A 252 -3.05 -21.66 -11.20
C GLY A 252 -4.32 -21.89 -11.99
N ALA A 253 -5.47 -21.39 -11.50
CA ALA A 253 -6.74 -21.48 -12.23
C ALA A 253 -6.72 -20.72 -13.56
N GLN A 254 -6.13 -19.52 -13.56
CA GLN A 254 -5.94 -18.71 -14.76
C GLN A 254 -5.04 -19.44 -15.78
N ASP A 255 -3.92 -20.00 -15.34
CA ASP A 255 -2.95 -20.68 -16.19
C ASP A 255 -3.57 -21.91 -16.87
N VAL A 256 -4.37 -22.71 -16.14
CA VAL A 256 -5.11 -23.86 -16.70
C VAL A 256 -5.99 -23.42 -17.88
N PHE A 257 -6.80 -22.37 -17.69
CA PHE A 257 -7.70 -21.87 -18.73
C PHE A 257 -6.94 -21.35 -19.96
N PHE A 258 -5.91 -20.51 -19.76
CA PHE A 258 -5.18 -19.91 -20.87
C PHE A 258 -4.27 -20.92 -21.60
N GLN A 259 -3.77 -21.93 -20.90
CA GLN A 259 -3.05 -23.06 -21.51
C GLN A 259 -3.98 -23.87 -22.41
N ALA A 260 -5.14 -24.32 -21.91
CA ALA A 260 -6.13 -25.06 -22.68
C ALA A 260 -6.61 -24.27 -23.91
N ARG A 261 -6.84 -22.96 -23.74
CA ARG A 261 -7.15 -22.06 -24.84
C ARG A 261 -6.02 -22.07 -25.87
N SER A 262 -4.79 -21.81 -25.43
CA SER A 262 -3.64 -21.73 -26.34
C SER A 262 -3.45 -23.01 -27.15
N GLU A 263 -3.66 -24.18 -26.54
CA GLU A 263 -3.57 -25.49 -27.21
C GLU A 263 -4.60 -25.62 -28.33
N VAL A 264 -5.87 -25.30 -28.07
CA VAL A 264 -6.95 -25.36 -29.08
C VAL A 264 -6.69 -24.41 -30.26
N PHE A 265 -6.23 -23.19 -29.97
CA PHE A 265 -5.90 -22.24 -31.04
C PHE A 265 -4.66 -22.68 -31.83
N ALA A 266 -3.65 -23.26 -31.17
CA ALA A 266 -2.46 -23.78 -31.83
C ALA A 266 -2.76 -24.98 -32.74
N GLU A 267 -3.64 -25.88 -32.31
CA GLU A 267 -4.11 -27.03 -33.11
C GLU A 267 -4.85 -26.54 -34.37
N ARG A 268 -5.81 -25.62 -34.21
CA ARG A 268 -6.54 -25.03 -35.33
C ARG A 268 -5.60 -24.32 -36.31
N ASP A 269 -4.61 -23.58 -35.80
CA ASP A 269 -3.65 -22.86 -36.63
C ASP A 269 -2.66 -23.83 -37.32
N ALA A 270 -2.40 -25.01 -36.75
CA ALA A 270 -1.66 -26.08 -37.42
C ALA A 270 -2.48 -26.73 -38.55
N GLU A 271 -3.75 -27.06 -38.29
CA GLU A 271 -4.68 -27.59 -39.29
C GLU A 271 -4.83 -26.64 -40.49
N GLN A 272 -4.99 -25.33 -40.22
CA GLN A 272 -5.09 -24.33 -41.28
C GLN A 272 -3.81 -24.25 -42.13
N ARG A 273 -2.63 -24.38 -41.53
CA ARG A 273 -1.35 -24.40 -42.28
C ARG A 273 -1.21 -25.64 -43.15
N GLU A 274 -1.67 -26.80 -42.67
CA GLU A 274 -1.72 -28.02 -43.48
C GLU A 274 -2.69 -27.86 -44.66
N ASN A 275 -3.89 -27.33 -44.39
CA ASN A 275 -4.88 -27.03 -45.43
C ASN A 275 -4.34 -26.04 -46.47
N LEU A 276 -3.57 -25.02 -46.05
CA LEU A 276 -2.93 -24.08 -46.96
C LEU A 276 -1.94 -24.80 -47.88
N THR A 277 -1.11 -25.70 -47.35
CA THR A 277 -0.15 -26.48 -48.14
C THR A 277 -0.85 -27.30 -49.21
N LYS A 278 -1.92 -28.03 -48.84
CA LYS A 278 -2.73 -28.81 -49.78
C LYS A 278 -3.39 -27.94 -50.85
N LYS A 279 -3.91 -26.76 -50.48
CA LYS A 279 -4.48 -25.81 -51.45
C LYS A 279 -3.41 -25.22 -52.37
N GLU A 280 -2.21 -24.95 -51.87
CA GLU A 280 -1.09 -24.48 -52.69
C GLU A 280 -0.68 -25.52 -53.75
N GLU A 281 -0.66 -26.81 -53.39
CA GLU A 281 -0.42 -27.91 -54.33
C GLU A 281 -1.49 -27.98 -55.44
N LEU A 282 -2.77 -27.89 -55.06
CA LEU A 282 -3.88 -27.87 -56.02
C LEU A 282 -3.86 -26.63 -56.93
N ALA A 283 -3.49 -25.46 -56.39
CA ALA A 283 -3.35 -24.25 -57.20
C ALA A 283 -2.23 -24.39 -58.23
N VAL A 284 -1.09 -24.99 -57.86
CA VAL A 284 -0.02 -25.32 -58.82
C VAL A 284 -0.49 -26.32 -59.86
N GLU A 285 -1.29 -27.32 -59.46
CA GLU A 285 -1.90 -28.28 -60.39
C GLU A 285 -2.86 -27.59 -61.38
N ALA A 286 -3.70 -26.67 -60.91
CA ALA A 286 -4.63 -25.91 -61.74
C ALA A 286 -3.92 -24.97 -62.72
N GLU A 287 -2.85 -24.30 -62.27
CA GLU A 287 -2.06 -23.39 -63.10
C GLU A 287 -1.43 -24.10 -64.32
N LYS A 288 -1.16 -25.42 -64.23
CA LYS A 288 -0.68 -26.22 -65.36
C LYS A 288 -1.72 -26.45 -66.45
N LEU A 289 -2.99 -26.15 -66.21
CA LEU A 289 -4.04 -26.17 -67.24
C LEU A 289 -3.93 -24.99 -68.22
N LEU A 290 -3.04 -24.04 -67.92
CA LEU A 290 -2.79 -22.86 -68.75
C LEU A 290 -1.46 -23.02 -69.53
N PRO A 291 -1.40 -22.56 -70.80
CA PRO A 291 -2.50 -22.04 -71.60
C PRO A 291 -3.49 -23.15 -72.02
N VAL A 292 -4.77 -22.80 -72.18
CA VAL A 292 -5.83 -23.78 -72.50
C VAL A 292 -5.70 -24.24 -73.96
N SER A 293 -5.19 -25.45 -74.16
CA SER A 293 -5.07 -26.06 -75.50
C SER A 293 -6.23 -26.99 -75.86
N ASP A 294 -6.77 -27.72 -74.87
CA ASP A 294 -7.97 -28.57 -75.00
C ASP A 294 -8.98 -28.14 -73.95
N LEU A 295 -10.02 -27.43 -74.39
CA LEU A 295 -11.05 -26.90 -73.51
C LEU A 295 -11.80 -28.00 -72.75
N LYS A 296 -12.10 -29.14 -73.40
CA LYS A 296 -12.89 -30.21 -72.77
C LYS A 296 -12.07 -30.90 -71.68
N ALA A 297 -10.80 -31.18 -71.96
CA ALA A 297 -9.87 -31.77 -70.99
C ALA A 297 -9.60 -30.80 -69.83
N ALA A 298 -9.33 -29.52 -70.11
CA ALA A 298 -9.07 -28.50 -69.09
C ALA A 298 -10.26 -28.33 -68.13
N ARG A 299 -11.51 -28.30 -68.64
CA ARG A 299 -12.71 -28.22 -67.80
C ARG A 299 -12.90 -29.45 -66.92
N ALA A 300 -12.65 -30.64 -67.45
CA ALA A 300 -12.77 -31.87 -66.68
C ALA A 300 -11.72 -31.93 -65.55
N ALA A 301 -10.47 -31.58 -65.87
CA ALA A 301 -9.39 -31.53 -64.89
C ALA A 301 -9.63 -30.46 -63.82
N PHE A 302 -10.03 -29.24 -64.22
CA PHE A 302 -10.35 -28.16 -63.31
C PHE A 302 -11.50 -28.52 -62.37
N ARG A 303 -12.56 -29.19 -62.87
CA ARG A 303 -13.65 -29.67 -62.01
C ARG A 303 -13.16 -30.62 -60.91
N SER A 304 -12.30 -31.58 -61.27
CA SER A 304 -11.72 -32.51 -60.30
C SER A 304 -10.80 -31.83 -59.28
N ILE A 305 -10.02 -30.82 -59.71
CA ILE A 305 -9.21 -30.01 -58.80
C ILE A 305 -10.10 -29.20 -57.87
N ASN A 306 -11.16 -28.59 -58.39
CA ASN A 306 -12.09 -27.78 -57.61
C ASN A 306 -12.84 -28.62 -56.56
N GLU A 307 -13.25 -29.84 -56.89
CA GLU A 307 -13.84 -30.77 -55.92
C GLU A 307 -12.87 -31.09 -54.77
N ARG A 308 -11.59 -31.37 -55.06
CA ARG A 308 -10.57 -31.57 -54.03
C ARG A 308 -10.27 -30.29 -53.24
N TRP A 309 -10.34 -29.13 -53.88
CA TRP A 309 -10.12 -27.83 -53.24
C TRP A 309 -11.20 -27.51 -52.21
N GLU A 310 -12.47 -27.72 -52.56
CA GLU A 310 -13.61 -27.52 -51.67
C GLU A 310 -13.65 -28.55 -50.52
N ALA A 311 -13.11 -29.75 -50.75
CA ALA A 311 -12.96 -30.75 -49.70
C ALA A 311 -11.89 -30.37 -48.65
N ILE A 312 -10.97 -29.47 -48.97
CA ILE A 312 -9.98 -28.94 -48.01
C ILE A 312 -10.62 -27.82 -47.19
N GLY A 313 -10.46 -27.90 -45.87
CA GLY A 313 -10.98 -26.93 -44.93
C GLY A 313 -10.40 -25.52 -45.05
N HIS A 314 -10.57 -24.75 -43.98
CA HIS A 314 -10.13 -23.36 -43.95
C HIS A 314 -8.60 -23.24 -43.94
N VAL A 315 -8.12 -22.12 -44.48
CA VAL A 315 -6.71 -21.71 -44.50
C VAL A 315 -6.51 -20.47 -43.63
N PRO A 316 -5.26 -20.09 -43.30
CA PRO A 316 -4.98 -18.88 -42.55
C PRO A 316 -5.59 -17.67 -43.25
N ARG A 317 -6.20 -16.79 -42.44
CA ARG A 317 -7.02 -15.66 -42.94
C ARG A 317 -6.23 -14.72 -43.86
N ASP A 318 -4.96 -14.54 -43.59
CA ASP A 318 -4.00 -13.73 -44.34
C ASP A 318 -3.59 -14.37 -45.68
N ALA A 319 -3.47 -15.70 -45.73
CA ALA A 319 -3.15 -16.44 -46.96
C ALA A 319 -4.35 -16.60 -47.90
N ARG A 320 -5.58 -16.58 -47.35
CA ARG A 320 -6.83 -16.85 -48.07
C ARG A 320 -7.00 -16.05 -49.38
N PRO A 321 -6.85 -14.71 -49.42
CA PRO A 321 -7.09 -13.94 -50.65
C PRO A 321 -6.11 -14.30 -51.77
N LYS A 322 -4.85 -14.58 -51.41
CA LYS A 322 -3.80 -14.95 -52.37
C LYS A 322 -4.09 -16.32 -52.99
N ILE A 323 -4.43 -17.31 -52.16
CA ILE A 323 -4.62 -18.68 -52.63
C ILE A 323 -5.93 -18.81 -53.43
N GLU A 324 -7.03 -18.18 -52.99
CA GLU A 324 -8.28 -18.11 -53.77
C GLU A 324 -8.08 -17.36 -55.11
N GLY A 325 -7.30 -16.28 -55.10
CA GLY A 325 -7.00 -15.52 -56.33
C GLY A 325 -6.30 -16.34 -57.41
N ARG A 326 -5.43 -17.30 -57.05
CA ARG A 326 -4.77 -18.21 -57.99
C ARG A 326 -5.77 -19.13 -58.68
N MET A 327 -6.68 -19.74 -57.91
CA MET A 327 -7.73 -20.60 -58.47
C MET A 327 -8.70 -19.83 -59.36
N HIS A 328 -9.15 -18.64 -58.94
CA HIS A 328 -10.01 -17.80 -59.76
C HIS A 328 -9.35 -17.32 -61.05
N ALA A 329 -8.02 -17.14 -61.07
CA ALA A 329 -7.32 -16.78 -62.30
C ALA A 329 -7.38 -17.91 -63.34
N VAL A 330 -7.20 -19.17 -62.91
CA VAL A 330 -7.34 -20.35 -63.78
C VAL A 330 -8.79 -20.51 -64.24
N GLU A 331 -9.75 -20.36 -63.32
CA GLU A 331 -11.18 -20.41 -63.64
C GLU A 331 -11.56 -19.39 -64.72
N ARG A 332 -11.15 -18.13 -64.54
CA ARG A 332 -11.40 -17.07 -65.53
C ARG A 332 -10.77 -17.39 -66.88
N ALA A 333 -9.53 -17.87 -66.92
CA ALA A 333 -8.87 -18.21 -68.18
C ALA A 333 -9.58 -19.36 -68.92
N ILE A 334 -10.12 -20.35 -68.19
CA ILE A 334 -10.94 -21.43 -68.78
C ILE A 334 -12.29 -20.87 -69.28
N GLN A 335 -12.95 -19.99 -68.52
CA GLN A 335 -14.19 -19.33 -68.95
C GLN A 335 -13.98 -18.47 -70.19
N GLU A 336 -12.90 -17.68 -70.25
CA GLU A 336 -12.54 -16.88 -71.42
C GLU A 336 -12.26 -17.75 -72.65
N ALA A 337 -11.58 -18.89 -72.47
CA ALA A 337 -11.38 -19.86 -73.55
C ALA A 337 -12.69 -20.51 -74.02
N GLU A 338 -13.61 -20.80 -73.09
CA GLU A 338 -14.95 -21.31 -73.41
C GLU A 338 -15.77 -20.28 -74.20
N GLU A 339 -15.78 -19.03 -73.76
CA GLU A 339 -16.45 -17.94 -74.47
C GLU A 339 -15.85 -17.71 -75.86
N ALA A 340 -14.53 -17.76 -75.99
CA ALA A 340 -13.86 -17.61 -77.28
C ALA A 340 -14.24 -18.75 -78.25
N GLU A 341 -14.23 -20.00 -77.79
CA GLU A 341 -14.63 -21.15 -78.60
C GLU A 341 -16.12 -21.10 -78.97
N TRP A 342 -16.99 -20.69 -78.04
CA TRP A 342 -18.40 -20.48 -78.32
C TRP A 342 -18.65 -19.37 -79.34
N ARG A 343 -17.92 -18.23 -79.24
CA ARG A 343 -18.00 -17.14 -80.23
C ARG A 343 -17.56 -17.60 -81.61
N ARG A 344 -16.47 -18.40 -81.70
CA ARG A 344 -15.97 -18.99 -82.96
C ARG A 344 -16.98 -19.94 -83.58
N THR A 345 -17.60 -20.79 -82.76
CA THR A 345 -18.50 -21.85 -83.21
C THR A 345 -19.98 -21.47 -83.17
N ASN A 346 -20.32 -20.20 -82.90
CA ASN A 346 -21.70 -19.73 -82.70
C ASN A 346 -22.59 -20.11 -83.89
N PRO A 347 -23.54 -21.05 -83.71
CA PRO A 347 -24.34 -21.59 -84.81
C PRO A 347 -25.22 -20.54 -85.48
N GLU A 348 -25.76 -19.60 -84.72
CA GLU A 348 -26.62 -18.53 -85.24
C GLU A 348 -25.82 -17.47 -86.00
N ALA A 349 -24.63 -17.12 -85.51
CA ALA A 349 -23.73 -16.20 -86.22
C ALA A 349 -23.26 -16.81 -87.54
N ARG A 350 -22.86 -18.08 -87.51
CA ARG A 350 -22.47 -18.84 -88.70
C ARG A 350 -23.63 -19.02 -89.68
N ALA A 351 -24.84 -19.29 -89.20
CA ALA A 351 -26.03 -19.39 -90.06
C ALA A 351 -26.39 -18.05 -90.72
N ARG A 352 -26.30 -16.93 -89.99
CA ARG A 352 -26.50 -15.58 -90.56
C ARG A 352 -25.43 -15.24 -91.60
N ALA A 353 -24.16 -15.53 -91.31
CA ALA A 353 -23.06 -15.32 -92.25
C ALA A 353 -23.20 -16.19 -93.51
N ALA A 354 -23.60 -17.46 -93.37
CA ALA A 354 -23.87 -18.36 -94.49
C ALA A 354 -25.06 -17.88 -95.34
N GLY A 355 -26.14 -17.42 -94.70
CA GLY A 355 -27.30 -16.84 -95.39
C GLY A 355 -26.98 -15.58 -96.18
N LEU A 356 -26.20 -14.64 -95.61
CA LEU A 356 -25.74 -13.43 -96.29
C LEU A 356 -24.83 -13.77 -97.48
N THR A 357 -23.92 -14.73 -97.31
CA THR A 357 -23.02 -15.19 -98.38
C THR A 357 -23.81 -15.79 -99.54
N GLY A 358 -24.84 -16.60 -99.25
CA GLY A 358 -25.75 -17.14 -100.28
C GLY A 358 -26.48 -16.04 -101.07
N GLN A 359 -27.00 -15.02 -100.38
CA GLN A 359 -27.67 -13.88 -101.05
C GLN A 359 -26.72 -13.07 -101.96
N LEU A 360 -25.46 -12.90 -101.54
CA LEU A 360 -24.45 -12.21 -102.35
C LEU A 360 -24.04 -13.04 -103.57
N GLN A 361 -23.93 -14.36 -103.43
CA GLN A 361 -23.68 -15.28 -104.55
C GLN A 361 -24.81 -15.22 -105.58
N ASP A 362 -26.07 -15.29 -105.13
CA ASP A 362 -27.23 -15.19 -106.00
C ASP A 362 -27.26 -13.86 -106.79
N ALA A 363 -26.84 -12.76 -106.15
CA ALA A 363 -26.77 -11.45 -106.77
C ALA A 363 -25.65 -11.36 -107.82
N VAL A 364 -24.46 -11.92 -107.54
CA VAL A 364 -23.34 -12.04 -108.47
C VAL A 364 -23.74 -12.88 -109.69
N ASP A 365 -24.32 -14.06 -109.48
CA ASP A 365 -24.76 -14.96 -110.56
C ASP A 365 -25.81 -14.29 -111.46
N LYS A 366 -26.72 -13.53 -110.85
CA LYS A 366 -27.74 -12.77 -111.58
C LYS A 366 -27.13 -11.65 -112.42
N LEU A 367 -26.19 -10.88 -111.86
CA LEU A 367 -25.48 -9.83 -112.58
C LEU A 367 -24.65 -10.41 -113.74
N GLN A 368 -23.98 -11.54 -113.53
CA GLN A 368 -23.24 -12.23 -114.59
C GLN A 368 -24.17 -12.63 -115.75
N LYS A 369 -25.31 -13.28 -115.45
CA LYS A 369 -26.32 -13.61 -116.47
C LYS A 369 -26.85 -12.38 -117.22
N GLN A 370 -27.02 -11.26 -116.53
CA GLN A 370 -27.47 -10.01 -117.15
C GLN A 370 -26.39 -9.36 -118.03
N ILE A 371 -25.12 -9.46 -117.65
CA ILE A 371 -23.97 -9.02 -118.47
C ILE A 371 -23.90 -9.86 -119.75
N ASP A 372 -23.97 -11.19 -119.61
CA ASP A 372 -23.91 -12.11 -120.76
C ASP A 372 -25.07 -11.87 -121.73
N ALA A 373 -26.29 -11.65 -121.22
CA ALA A 373 -27.44 -11.28 -122.02
C ALA A 373 -27.30 -9.91 -122.70
N ALA A 374 -26.73 -8.91 -122.01
CA ALA A 374 -26.52 -7.57 -122.57
C ALA A 374 -25.47 -7.58 -123.70
N ARG A 375 -24.40 -8.38 -123.55
CA ARG A 375 -23.38 -8.60 -124.60
C ARG A 375 -23.96 -9.34 -125.80
N ALA A 376 -24.75 -10.39 -125.58
CA ALA A 376 -25.43 -11.11 -126.65
C ALA A 376 -26.41 -10.23 -127.45
N ALA A 377 -26.98 -9.20 -126.83
CA ALA A 377 -27.85 -8.22 -127.46
C ALA A 377 -27.11 -7.03 -128.11
N GLY A 378 -25.77 -7.02 -128.11
CA GLY A 378 -24.96 -5.94 -128.70
C GLY A 378 -24.99 -4.61 -127.94
N ASN A 379 -25.37 -4.61 -126.66
CA ASN A 379 -25.45 -3.40 -125.84
C ASN A 379 -24.27 -3.33 -124.85
N ASP A 380 -23.09 -3.02 -125.39
CA ASP A 380 -21.83 -3.01 -124.64
C ASP A 380 -21.83 -1.96 -123.51
N ALA A 381 -22.46 -0.80 -123.72
CA ALA A 381 -22.59 0.23 -122.69
C ALA A 381 -23.36 -0.25 -121.45
N LYS A 382 -24.40 -1.08 -121.64
CA LYS A 382 -25.14 -1.69 -120.54
C LYS A 382 -24.36 -2.82 -119.88
N ALA A 383 -23.63 -3.63 -120.66
CA ALA A 383 -22.78 -4.68 -120.14
C ALA A 383 -21.65 -4.14 -119.26
N ASP A 384 -20.98 -3.06 -119.68
CA ASP A 384 -19.88 -2.43 -118.91
C ASP A 384 -20.38 -1.80 -117.61
N LYS A 385 -21.58 -1.22 -117.62
CA LYS A 385 -22.21 -0.69 -116.40
C LYS A 385 -22.50 -1.81 -115.39
N LEU A 386 -23.08 -2.92 -115.86
CA LEU A 386 -23.36 -4.08 -115.01
C LEU A 386 -22.07 -4.77 -114.55
N ALA A 387 -21.00 -4.76 -115.35
CA ALA A 387 -19.70 -5.31 -114.97
C ALA A 387 -19.06 -4.55 -113.80
N ARG A 388 -19.17 -3.21 -113.76
CA ARG A 388 -18.74 -2.42 -112.60
C ARG A 388 -19.57 -2.73 -111.35
N GLU A 389 -20.87 -2.98 -111.52
CA GLU A 389 -21.76 -3.35 -110.41
C GLU A 389 -21.46 -4.78 -109.91
N LEU A 390 -21.15 -5.70 -110.82
CA LEU A 390 -20.67 -7.05 -110.51
C LEU A 390 -19.36 -7.01 -109.73
N GLU A 391 -18.39 -6.19 -110.14
CA GLU A 391 -17.10 -6.04 -109.45
C GLU A 391 -17.31 -5.63 -107.98
N GLY A 392 -18.19 -4.64 -107.72
CA GLY A 392 -18.54 -4.23 -106.36
C GLY A 392 -19.24 -5.34 -105.56
N ARG A 393 -20.11 -6.13 -106.18
CA ARG A 393 -20.80 -7.26 -105.53
C ARG A 393 -19.88 -8.46 -105.28
N GLN A 394 -18.94 -8.72 -106.19
CA GLN A 394 -17.93 -9.76 -106.05
C GLN A 394 -16.97 -9.43 -104.89
N ALA A 395 -16.53 -8.18 -104.77
CA ALA A 395 -15.69 -7.76 -103.65
C ALA A 395 -16.39 -7.96 -102.28
N LEU A 396 -17.70 -7.69 -102.20
CA LEU A 396 -18.50 -7.94 -101.01
C LEU A 396 -18.70 -9.43 -100.71
N LEU A 397 -18.90 -10.25 -101.76
CA LEU A 397 -18.99 -11.71 -101.64
C LEU A 397 -17.68 -12.31 -101.12
N ASP A 398 -16.54 -11.90 -101.66
CA ASP A 398 -15.22 -12.37 -101.24
C ASP A 398 -14.96 -12.02 -99.77
N GLN A 399 -15.40 -10.84 -99.33
CA GLN A 399 -15.31 -10.42 -97.92
C GLN A 399 -16.23 -11.25 -97.02
N ALA A 400 -17.47 -11.54 -97.45
CA ALA A 400 -18.41 -12.38 -96.71
C ALA A 400 -17.94 -13.83 -96.60
N GLN A 401 -17.35 -14.39 -97.66
CA GLN A 401 -16.77 -15.75 -97.67
C GLN A 401 -15.57 -15.87 -96.73
N LYS A 402 -14.70 -14.83 -96.67
CA LYS A 402 -13.62 -14.77 -95.68
C LYS A 402 -14.16 -14.77 -94.25
N GLY A 403 -15.15 -13.93 -93.97
CA GLY A 403 -15.80 -13.90 -92.65
C GLY A 403 -16.47 -15.23 -92.28
N LEU A 404 -17.04 -15.96 -93.24
CA LEU A 404 -17.62 -17.29 -93.00
C LEU A 404 -16.57 -18.36 -92.66
N GLN A 405 -15.37 -18.28 -93.28
CA GLN A 405 -14.25 -19.17 -92.98
C GLN A 405 -13.69 -18.96 -91.56
N GLU A 406 -13.76 -17.73 -91.04
CA GLU A 406 -13.34 -17.40 -89.67
C GLU A 406 -14.23 -18.05 -88.58
N PHE A 407 -15.48 -18.44 -88.89
CA PHE A 407 -16.38 -19.16 -87.99
C PHE A 407 -16.21 -20.71 -88.03
N GLY A 408 -15.22 -21.23 -88.77
CA GLY A 408 -15.10 -22.67 -89.03
C GLY A 408 -13.70 -23.26 -88.94
N GLY A 409 -12.66 -22.44 -88.75
CA GLY A 409 -11.26 -22.86 -88.62
C GLY A 409 -10.82 -22.89 -87.18
#